data_AF-A0A171AIL9-F1
#
_entry.id   AF-A0A171AIL9-F1
#
_cell.length_a   1.000
_cell.length_b   1.000
_cell.length_c   1.000
_cell.angle_alpha   90.00
_cell.angle_beta   90.00
_cell.angle_gamma   90.00
#
_symmetry.space_group_name_H-M   'P 1'
#
loop_
_entity.id
_entity.type
_entity.pdbx_description
1 polymer ?
#
loop_
_entity_poly.entity_id
_entity_poly.type
_entity_poly.pdbx_seq_one_letter_code
_entity_poly.pdbx_strand_id
1 'polypeptide(L)'
;MDERPNNAPNHCPGTQSEKAGKVSACAGCPNQSLCASGAAGGQDDAEMVRAKLSSVKNKIFVLSGKGGVGKSTFTSLLARALARRDPDKNVAILDIDICGPSIPRIMGTLNEQVHQSGSGWCPVYVEDNLCMMSIGYLLTSPEDAVIWRGPKKNNID
;
A
#
# COMPACT_ATOMS: atom_id res chain seq x y z
N MET A 1 -1.31 -12.39 20.50
CA MET A 1 0.06 -12.95 20.48
C MET A 1 0.85 -12.15 21.51
N ASP A 2 1.79 -12.75 22.23
CA ASP A 2 2.51 -12.03 23.30
C ASP A 2 3.40 -10.94 22.68
N GLU A 3 2.97 -9.67 22.76
CA GLU A 3 3.55 -8.48 22.11
C GLU A 3 4.76 -7.92 22.89
N ARG A 4 5.35 -8.75 23.72
CA ARG A 4 6.57 -8.44 24.47
C ARG A 4 7.75 -8.85 23.61
N PRO A 5 8.67 -7.92 23.28
CA PRO A 5 9.95 -8.30 22.69
C PRO A 5 10.62 -9.39 23.54
N ASN A 6 11.30 -10.35 22.91
CA ASN A 6 11.96 -11.45 23.63
C ASN A 6 12.99 -10.98 24.68
N ASN A 7 13.49 -9.76 24.54
CA ASN A 7 14.43 -9.12 25.48
C ASN A 7 13.76 -8.05 26.36
N ALA A 8 12.44 -8.08 26.50
CA ALA A 8 11.72 -7.13 27.34
C ALA A 8 11.98 -7.40 28.83
N PRO A 9 12.06 -6.35 29.66
CA PRO A 9 12.16 -6.53 31.11
C PRO A 9 10.93 -7.28 31.66
N ASN A 10 11.14 -8.01 32.75
CA ASN A 10 10.07 -8.67 33.48
C ASN A 10 8.97 -7.64 33.81
N HIS A 11 7.71 -8.00 33.58
CA HIS A 11 6.53 -7.13 33.73
C HIS A 11 6.37 -6.01 32.69
N CYS A 12 7.04 -6.07 31.53
CA CYS A 12 6.75 -5.18 30.41
C CYS A 12 5.25 -5.22 30.04
N PRO A 13 4.54 -4.08 29.93
CA PRO A 13 3.12 -4.09 29.57
C PRO A 13 2.86 -4.47 28.10
N GLY A 14 3.89 -4.55 27.25
CA GLY A 14 3.77 -4.74 25.79
C GLY A 14 3.81 -3.41 25.05
N THR A 15 4.22 -3.42 23.77
CA THR A 15 4.45 -2.19 22.99
C THR A 15 3.15 -1.51 22.53
N GLN A 16 2.03 -2.23 22.48
CA GLN A 16 0.71 -1.69 22.11
C GLN A 16 -0.17 -1.37 23.33
N SER A 17 0.31 -1.60 24.56
CA SER A 17 -0.48 -1.31 25.76
C SER A 17 -0.61 0.20 25.98
N GLU A 18 -1.78 0.68 26.42
CA GLU A 18 -1.97 2.07 26.84
C GLU A 18 -1.02 2.49 27.99
N LYS A 19 -0.49 1.50 28.71
CA LYS A 19 0.47 1.63 29.81
C LYS A 19 1.94 1.60 29.35
N ALA A 20 2.20 1.35 28.06
CA ALA A 20 3.54 1.31 27.49
C ALA A 20 4.25 2.66 27.68
N GLY A 21 5.50 2.64 28.15
CA GLY A 21 6.30 3.83 28.42
C GLY A 21 5.88 4.65 29.65
N LYS A 22 4.76 4.31 30.30
CA LYS A 22 4.16 5.07 31.41
C LYS A 22 4.28 4.38 32.78
N VAL A 23 4.58 3.09 32.82
CA VAL A 23 4.71 2.32 34.07
C VAL A 23 6.16 2.20 34.51
N SER A 24 6.36 1.87 35.79
CA SER A 24 7.69 1.68 36.38
C SER A 24 8.53 0.62 35.67
N ALA A 25 7.90 -0.43 35.14
CA ALA A 25 8.57 -1.46 34.34
C ALA A 25 9.19 -0.93 33.02
N CYS A 26 8.82 0.27 32.58
CA CYS A 26 9.38 0.94 31.41
C CYS A 26 10.52 1.91 31.75
N ALA A 27 10.77 2.20 33.03
CA ALA A 27 11.81 3.13 33.45
C ALA A 27 13.19 2.61 33.05
N GLY A 28 13.95 3.42 32.29
CA GLY A 28 15.27 3.03 31.80
C GLY A 28 15.26 2.18 30.52
N CYS A 29 14.09 1.92 29.93
CA CYS A 29 13.99 1.29 28.63
C CYS A 29 14.42 2.30 27.53
N PRO A 30 15.32 1.93 26.59
CA PRO A 30 15.72 2.82 25.49
C PRO A 30 14.54 3.32 24.64
N ASN A 31 13.46 2.54 24.57
CA ASN A 31 12.26 2.88 23.81
C ASN A 31 11.13 3.48 24.68
N GLN A 32 11.40 3.90 25.92
CA GLN A 32 10.37 4.39 26.85
C GLN A 32 9.55 5.56 26.27
N SER A 33 10.22 6.56 25.70
CA SER A 33 9.58 7.73 25.09
C SER A 33 8.73 7.37 23.86
N LEU A 34 9.21 6.44 23.03
CA LEU A 34 8.50 5.94 21.86
C LEU A 34 7.25 5.12 22.24
N CYS A 35 7.35 4.33 23.31
CA CYS A 35 6.22 3.61 23.86
C CYS A 35 5.20 4.58 24.49
N ALA A 36 5.67 5.60 25.21
CA ALA A 36 4.81 6.60 25.86
C ALA A 36 4.04 7.47 24.85
N SER A 37 4.62 7.70 23.66
CA SER A 37 3.98 8.44 22.57
C SER A 37 2.91 7.65 21.82
N GLY A 38 2.79 6.33 22.08
CA GLY A 38 1.88 5.44 21.36
C GLY A 38 2.36 5.05 19.96
N ALA A 39 3.52 5.56 19.51
CA ALA A 39 4.09 5.24 18.20
C ALA A 39 4.75 3.85 18.14
N ALA A 40 4.98 3.20 19.29
CA ALA A 40 5.53 1.84 19.38
C ALA A 40 4.52 0.75 18.99
N GLY A 41 3.22 1.03 19.12
CA GLY A 41 2.18 0.26 18.45
C GLY A 41 2.09 0.79 17.04
N GLY A 42 2.73 0.12 16.08
CA GLY A 42 2.57 0.47 14.67
C GLY A 42 1.08 0.63 14.37
N GLN A 43 0.72 1.71 13.67
CA GLN A 43 -0.65 1.89 13.22
C GLN A 43 -1.06 0.63 12.44
N ASP A 44 -2.27 0.12 12.67
CA ASP A 44 -2.78 -0.98 11.88
C ASP A 44 -2.99 -0.49 10.44
N ASP A 45 -1.98 -0.68 9.60
CA ASP A 45 -1.99 -0.33 8.18
C ASP A 45 -3.23 -0.93 7.49
N ALA A 46 -3.74 -2.07 7.96
CA ALA A 46 -4.94 -2.70 7.42
C ALA A 46 -6.21 -1.91 7.74
N GLU A 47 -6.31 -1.30 8.93
CA GLU A 47 -7.44 -0.44 9.29
C GLU A 47 -7.42 0.86 8.46
N MET A 48 -6.25 1.46 8.27
CA MET A 48 -6.09 2.63 7.39
C MET A 48 -6.49 2.31 5.94
N VAL A 49 -6.03 1.18 5.40
CA VAL A 49 -6.39 0.74 4.05
C VAL A 49 -7.88 0.49 3.93
N ARG A 50 -8.50 -0.14 4.95
CA ARG A 50 -9.95 -0.37 4.99
C ARG A 50 -10.73 0.94 4.97
N ALA A 51 -10.31 1.94 5.75
CA ALA A 51 -10.94 3.25 5.77
C ALA A 51 -10.84 3.95 4.41
N LYS A 52 -9.66 3.93 3.77
CA LYS A 52 -9.44 4.55 2.46
C LYS A 52 -10.20 3.87 1.31
N LEU A 53 -10.44 2.56 1.41
CA LEU A 53 -11.18 1.78 0.39
C LEU A 53 -12.67 1.58 0.72
N SER A 54 -13.19 2.31 1.70
CA SER A 54 -14.58 2.19 2.17
C SER A 54 -15.61 2.55 1.10
N SER A 55 -15.31 3.54 0.24
CA SER A 55 -16.18 3.98 -0.86
C SER A 55 -16.18 3.05 -2.08
N VAL A 56 -15.18 2.17 -2.20
CA VAL A 56 -15.03 1.27 -3.35
C VAL A 56 -16.02 0.10 -3.20
N LYS A 57 -17.06 0.04 -4.04
CA LYS A 57 -18.13 -0.96 -3.90
C LYS A 57 -17.65 -2.40 -4.15
N ASN A 58 -16.83 -2.60 -5.18
CA ASN A 58 -16.35 -3.91 -5.61
C ASN A 58 -14.83 -3.92 -5.72
N LYS A 59 -14.18 -4.94 -5.16
CA LYS A 59 -12.74 -5.15 -5.24
C LYS A 59 -12.47 -6.49 -5.93
N ILE A 60 -11.83 -6.46 -7.09
CA ILE A 60 -11.57 -7.65 -7.90
C ILE A 60 -10.06 -7.88 -7.96
N PHE A 61 -9.61 -9.03 -7.46
CA PHE A 61 -8.21 -9.43 -7.55
C PHE A 61 -8.00 -10.31 -8.77
N VAL A 62 -7.15 -9.87 -9.69
CA VAL A 62 -6.72 -10.68 -10.84
C VAL A 62 -5.33 -11.24 -10.55
N LEU A 63 -5.25 -12.54 -10.29
CA LEU A 63 -4.02 -13.23 -9.85
C LEU A 63 -3.58 -14.24 -10.91
N SER A 64 -2.27 -14.51 -10.98
CA SER A 64 -1.69 -15.57 -11.81
C SER A 64 -0.54 -16.25 -11.07
N GLY A 65 -0.46 -17.58 -11.16
CA GLY A 65 0.66 -18.36 -10.63
C GLY A 65 1.87 -18.46 -11.56
N LYS A 66 1.78 -17.93 -12.80
CA LYS A 66 2.86 -17.97 -13.81
C LYS A 66 2.95 -16.64 -14.56
N GLY A 67 4.17 -16.28 -14.97
CA GLY A 67 4.41 -15.17 -15.89
C GLY A 67 3.90 -15.49 -17.30
N GLY A 68 3.50 -14.48 -18.07
CA GLY A 68 3.16 -14.63 -19.49
C GLY A 68 1.77 -15.17 -19.83
N VAL A 69 0.91 -15.45 -18.83
CA VAL A 69 -0.46 -15.96 -19.09
C VAL A 69 -1.46 -14.90 -19.58
N GLY A 70 -1.04 -13.64 -19.71
CA GLY A 70 -1.92 -12.55 -20.15
C GLY A 70 -2.76 -11.91 -19.04
N LYS A 71 -2.37 -12.04 -17.76
CA LYS A 71 -3.02 -11.37 -16.61
C LYS A 71 -3.30 -9.88 -16.87
N SER A 72 -2.28 -9.14 -17.28
CA SER A 72 -2.37 -7.69 -17.52
C SER A 72 -3.32 -7.35 -18.66
N THR A 73 -3.26 -8.13 -19.75
CA THR A 73 -4.19 -8.00 -20.88
C THR A 73 -5.63 -8.24 -20.45
N PHE A 74 -5.87 -9.30 -19.67
CA PHE A 74 -7.20 -9.58 -19.14
C PHE A 74 -7.70 -8.45 -18.23
N THR A 75 -6.88 -7.96 -17.31
CA THR A 75 -7.22 -6.83 -16.42
C THR A 75 -7.60 -5.58 -17.21
N SER A 76 -6.79 -5.18 -18.20
CA SER A 76 -7.07 -4.03 -19.06
C SER A 76 -8.39 -4.16 -19.81
N LEU A 77 -8.64 -5.33 -20.42
CA LEU A 77 -9.87 -5.57 -21.17
C LEU A 77 -11.10 -5.61 -20.27
N LEU A 78 -11.00 -6.26 -19.11
CA LEU A 78 -12.07 -6.30 -18.12
C LEU A 78 -12.44 -4.90 -17.64
N ALA A 79 -11.45 -4.07 -17.29
CA ALA A 79 -11.68 -2.72 -16.83
C ALA A 79 -12.36 -1.84 -17.89
N ARG A 80 -11.89 -1.88 -19.14
CA ARG A 80 -12.52 -1.17 -20.26
C ARG A 80 -13.94 -1.67 -20.53
N ALA A 81 -14.16 -2.97 -20.47
CA ALA A 81 -15.50 -3.54 -20.65
C ALA A 81 -16.47 -3.08 -19.55
N LEU A 82 -16.02 -3.01 -18.29
CA LEU A 82 -16.82 -2.50 -17.18
C LEU A 82 -17.12 -1.01 -17.33
N ALA A 83 -16.12 -0.20 -17.67
CA ALA A 83 -16.27 1.25 -17.86
C ALA A 83 -17.22 1.58 -19.02
N ARG A 84 -17.11 0.87 -20.14
CA ARG A 84 -17.95 1.11 -21.33
C ARG A 84 -19.36 0.57 -21.21
N ARG A 85 -19.54 -0.50 -20.44
CA ARG A 85 -20.86 -1.12 -20.25
C ARG A 85 -21.79 -0.20 -19.45
N ASP A 86 -21.25 0.61 -18.56
CA ASP A 86 -22.01 1.47 -17.68
C ASP A 86 -21.23 2.78 -17.43
N PRO A 87 -21.58 3.87 -18.16
CA PRO A 87 -20.91 5.17 -18.03
C PRO A 87 -20.98 5.75 -16.61
N ASP A 88 -22.00 5.40 -15.82
CA ASP A 88 -22.18 5.90 -14.45
C ASP A 88 -21.29 5.16 -13.45
N LYS A 89 -20.62 4.07 -13.86
CA LYS A 89 -19.66 3.35 -13.02
C LYS A 89 -18.25 3.86 -13.21
N ASN A 90 -17.67 4.34 -12.11
CA ASN A 90 -16.24 4.59 -12.03
C ASN A 90 -15.48 3.28 -11.83
N VAL A 91 -14.49 3.05 -12.68
CA VAL A 91 -13.60 1.88 -12.67
C VAL A 91 -12.17 2.36 -12.45
N ALA A 92 -11.44 1.67 -11.58
CA ALA A 92 -10.04 1.96 -11.32
C ALA A 92 -9.20 0.68 -11.42
N ILE A 93 -8.02 0.78 -12.04
CA ILE A 93 -7.02 -0.27 -12.03
C ILE A 93 -5.92 0.13 -11.03
N LEU A 94 -5.59 -0.77 -10.10
CA LEU A 94 -4.40 -0.66 -9.27
C LEU A 94 -3.40 -1.74 -9.68
N ASP A 95 -2.29 -1.32 -10.26
CA ASP A 95 -1.21 -2.18 -10.73
C ASP A 95 -0.05 -2.17 -9.72
N ILE A 96 0.10 -3.31 -9.04
CA ILE A 96 1.19 -3.57 -8.08
C ILE A 96 2.28 -4.48 -8.68
N ASP A 97 2.18 -4.82 -9.96
CA ASP A 97 3.09 -5.74 -10.64
C ASP A 97 4.36 -5.02 -11.11
N ILE A 98 5.48 -5.35 -10.48
CA ILE A 98 6.80 -4.76 -10.77
C ILE A 98 7.49 -5.40 -11.98
N CYS A 99 7.07 -6.59 -12.44
CA CYS A 99 7.81 -7.35 -13.46
C CYS A 99 7.69 -6.76 -14.89
N GLY A 100 7.39 -5.46 -14.99
CA GLY A 100 7.32 -4.63 -16.18
C GLY A 100 5.99 -3.87 -16.22
N PRO A 101 5.96 -2.57 -16.59
CA PRO A 101 4.75 -1.74 -16.63
C PRO A 101 3.83 -2.14 -17.79
N SER A 102 3.29 -3.35 -17.70
CA SER A 102 2.50 -3.98 -18.75
C SER A 102 1.15 -3.30 -18.88
N ILE A 103 0.50 -2.92 -17.77
CA ILE A 103 -0.82 -2.30 -17.83
C ILE A 103 -0.75 -0.84 -18.31
N PRO A 104 0.15 0.04 -17.80
CA PRO A 104 0.32 1.39 -18.37
C PRO A 104 0.61 1.38 -19.88
N ARG A 105 1.42 0.42 -20.36
CA ARG A 105 1.69 0.24 -21.79
C ARG A 105 0.43 -0.14 -22.56
N ILE A 106 -0.34 -1.13 -22.09
CA ILE A 106 -1.58 -1.58 -22.75
C ILE A 106 -2.64 -0.45 -22.79
N MET A 107 -2.69 0.37 -21.74
CA MET A 107 -3.64 1.47 -21.61
C MET A 107 -3.20 2.75 -22.32
N GLY A 108 -1.99 2.79 -22.90
CA GLY A 108 -1.48 3.96 -23.61
C GLY A 108 -1.02 5.11 -22.70
N THR A 109 -0.75 4.82 -21.43
CA THR A 109 -0.44 5.81 -20.38
C THR A 109 0.99 5.69 -19.86
N LEU A 110 1.91 5.09 -20.62
CA LEU A 110 3.26 4.78 -20.15
C LEU A 110 4.09 6.02 -19.78
N ASN A 111 3.85 7.17 -20.44
CA ASN A 111 4.58 8.41 -20.22
C ASN A 111 3.84 9.39 -19.29
N GLU A 112 2.73 8.94 -18.71
CA GLU A 112 1.97 9.75 -17.76
C GLU A 112 2.67 9.76 -16.39
N GLN A 113 2.51 10.87 -15.68
CA GLN A 113 2.99 11.00 -14.31
C GLN A 113 1.81 11.21 -13.38
N VAL A 114 1.93 10.62 -12.20
CA VAL A 114 0.95 10.78 -11.15
C VAL A 114 1.23 12.08 -10.39
N HIS A 115 0.20 12.90 -10.24
CA HIS A 115 0.33 14.18 -9.56
C HIS A 115 0.05 14.01 -8.06
N GLN A 116 0.84 14.65 -7.21
CA GLN A 116 0.56 14.70 -5.79
C GLN A 116 -0.35 15.89 -5.47
N SER A 117 -1.48 15.60 -4.82
CA SER A 117 -2.45 16.58 -4.31
C SER A 117 -2.40 16.61 -2.78
N GLY A 118 -3.09 17.58 -2.16
CA GLY A 118 -3.22 17.65 -0.69
C GLY A 118 -3.90 16.42 -0.06
N SER A 119 -4.63 15.63 -0.86
CA SER A 119 -5.30 14.39 -0.43
C SER A 119 -4.55 13.11 -0.80
N GLY A 120 -3.40 13.20 -1.46
CA GLY A 120 -2.62 12.07 -1.94
C GLY A 120 -2.42 12.07 -3.46
N TRP A 121 -2.16 10.90 -4.03
CA TRP A 121 -1.82 10.76 -5.44
C TRP A 121 -3.10 10.79 -6.30
N CYS A 122 -3.10 11.61 -7.35
CA CYS A 122 -4.12 11.60 -8.38
C CYS A 122 -3.80 10.48 -9.38
N PRO A 123 -4.74 9.55 -9.63
CA PRO A 123 -4.55 8.50 -10.62
C PRO A 123 -4.53 9.09 -12.03
N VAL A 124 -3.94 8.34 -12.95
CA VAL A 124 -3.93 8.67 -14.39
C VAL A 124 -5.27 8.26 -14.98
N TYR A 125 -5.95 9.15 -15.69
CA TYR A 125 -7.21 8.86 -16.36
C TYR A 125 -6.95 8.33 -17.78
N VAL A 126 -7.62 7.23 -18.12
CA VAL A 126 -7.59 6.60 -19.45
C VAL A 126 -8.85 7.01 -20.24
N GLU A 127 -10.00 7.01 -19.57
CA GLU A 127 -11.30 7.46 -20.07
C GLU A 127 -12.00 8.22 -18.90
N ASP A 128 -13.08 8.96 -19.13
CA ASP A 128 -13.72 9.82 -18.11
C ASP A 128 -14.10 9.06 -16.81
N ASN A 129 -14.49 7.80 -16.93
CA ASN A 129 -14.87 6.92 -15.83
C ASN A 129 -13.87 5.76 -15.60
N LEU A 130 -12.68 5.81 -16.21
CA LEU A 130 -11.64 4.79 -16.07
C LEU A 130 -10.29 5.40 -15.73
N CYS A 131 -9.81 5.15 -14.52
CA CYS A 131 -8.50 5.60 -14.08
C CYS A 131 -7.57 4.43 -13.68
N MET A 132 -6.29 4.74 -13.53
CA MET A 132 -5.24 3.79 -13.22
C MET A 132 -4.22 4.39 -12.26
N MET A 133 -3.75 3.57 -11.34
CA MET A 133 -2.51 3.79 -10.59
C MET A 133 -1.59 2.59 -10.81
N SER A 134 -0.32 2.84 -11.09
CA SER A 134 0.72 1.81 -11.18
C SER A 134 1.95 2.24 -10.39
N ILE A 135 2.63 1.28 -9.77
CA ILE A 135 3.96 1.51 -9.17
C ILE A 135 4.94 2.05 -10.22
N GLY A 136 4.77 1.69 -11.50
CA GLY A 136 5.61 2.19 -12.59
C GLY A 136 5.60 3.71 -12.74
N TYR A 137 4.52 4.40 -12.34
CA TYR A 137 4.46 5.86 -12.38
C TYR A 137 5.27 6.55 -11.28
N LEU A 138 5.68 5.79 -10.25
CA LEU A 138 6.47 6.28 -9.13
C LEU A 138 7.98 6.23 -9.41
N LEU A 139 8.37 5.64 -10.54
CA LEU A 139 9.76 5.46 -10.94
C LEU A 139 10.19 6.59 -11.87
N THR A 140 11.48 6.94 -11.82
CA THR A 140 12.02 8.02 -12.65
C THR A 140 12.26 7.53 -14.07
N SER A 141 12.61 6.26 -14.21
CA SER A 141 12.78 5.52 -15.47
C SER A 141 12.08 4.15 -15.39
N PRO A 142 11.53 3.64 -16.52
CA PRO A 142 11.00 2.27 -16.60
C PRO A 142 12.02 1.18 -16.26
N GLU A 143 13.31 1.48 -16.38
CA GLU A 143 14.43 0.57 -16.08
C GLU A 143 14.90 0.68 -14.62
N ASP A 144 14.33 1.59 -13.83
CA ASP A 144 14.69 1.74 -12.42
C ASP A 144 14.25 0.52 -11.62
N ALA A 145 15.19 -0.07 -10.88
CA ALA A 145 14.89 -1.13 -9.95
C ALA A 145 14.15 -0.58 -8.73
N VAL A 146 12.95 -1.11 -8.44
CA VAL A 146 12.27 -0.79 -7.18
C VAL A 146 12.90 -1.60 -6.06
N ILE A 147 13.46 -0.90 -5.08
CA ILE A 147 13.93 -1.52 -3.84
C ILE A 147 12.73 -1.72 -2.93
N TRP A 148 12.20 -2.95 -2.91
CA TRP A 148 11.23 -3.35 -1.90
C TRP A 148 11.94 -3.46 -0.55
N ARG A 149 11.82 -2.42 0.26
CA ARG A 149 12.20 -2.52 1.68
C ARG A 149 11.10 -3.32 2.38
N GLY A 150 11.50 -4.42 3.02
CA GLY A 150 10.61 -5.11 3.95
C GLY A 150 10.17 -4.19 5.10
N PRO A 151 9.23 -4.63 5.95
CA PRO A 151 8.86 -3.88 7.15
C PRO A 151 10.13 -3.44 7.87
N LYS A 152 10.28 -2.14 8.14
CA LYS A 152 11.46 -1.60 8.81
C LYS A 152 11.66 -2.36 10.11
N LYS A 153 12.62 -3.29 10.13
CA LYS A 153 13.14 -3.88 11.36
C LYS A 153 14.12 -2.84 11.90
N ASN A 154 13.62 -1.98 12.79
CA ASN A 154 14.30 -0.90 13.52
C ASN A 154 15.80 -0.75 13.21
N ASN A 155 16.16 0.34 12.51
CA ASN A 155 17.55 0.78 12.41
C ASN A 155 18.06 1.09 13.82
N ILE A 156 19.02 0.29 14.28
CA ILE A 156 19.97 0.67 15.32
C ILE A 156 21.22 1.08 14.54
N ASP A 157 21.51 2.37 14.53
CA ASP A 157 22.89 2.85 14.34
C ASP A 157 23.69 2.57 15.61
#